data_AF-A0A950J7N7-F1
#
_entry.id   AF-A0A950J7N7-F1
#
_cell.length_a   1.000
_cell.length_b   1.000
_cell.length_c   1.000
_cell.angle_alpha   90.00
_cell.angle_beta   90.00
_cell.angle_gamma   90.00
#
_symmetry.space_group_name_H-M   'P 1'
#
loop_
_entity.id
_entity.type
_entity.pdbx_description
1 polymer ?
#
loop_
_entity_poly.entity_id
_entity_poly.type
_entity_poly.pdbx_seq_one_letter_code
_entity_poly.pdbx_strand_id
1 'polypeptide(L)'
;AEAYTNLGIALTQLNRADEATAAYARVVALCPDDARARFNLASSRSDDIPIEEVEAACRALIAAHPQLPEAHNGLGVALQRQNRFEEALASFRRATWVKPDFAQAIINEAMALLLLGRYEEGWPKYEWRRRLSLLHGIDRALPPWQGEDIAGKCILLHSEQGLGDTIQFLRYVPLVAERARHIILEIPRPLVRMAASLPIDNVTIVHRGRTARGADVHAPLLGLPRIFNTRVDNIPGRVPYLKPRRPLVERWARAVAGDSRLKVGLVWGGNKEHKGDRRRSIVLAQLAPLLAVEGIAWHSLQVGERTAELAKLPAGTLIDLSPQLTDFAETAGAILNLDLVIAVDTSVAHLAGALDWPTWIMIAFSPDWRWLLDRDDSPWYPSVRLYRQPAIGDWDSVIARVTADLTARAARRA
;
A
#
# COMPACT_ATOMS: atom_id res chain seq x y z
N ALA A 1 32.56 -16.73 4.05
CA ALA A 1 31.35 -16.19 4.74
C ALA A 1 30.98 -14.81 4.20
N GLU A 2 31.88 -13.83 4.29
CA GLU A 2 31.63 -12.43 3.90
C GLU A 2 31.11 -12.22 2.46
N ALA A 3 31.69 -12.90 1.46
CA ALA A 3 31.21 -12.84 0.08
C ALA A 3 29.76 -13.35 -0.09
N TYR A 4 29.37 -14.40 0.65
CA TYR A 4 28.01 -14.92 0.66
C TYR A 4 27.05 -14.01 1.44
N THR A 5 27.52 -13.31 2.48
CA THR A 5 26.75 -12.27 3.18
C THR A 5 26.41 -11.12 2.25
N ASN A 6 27.41 -10.61 1.52
CA ASN A 6 27.22 -9.52 0.57
C ASN A 6 26.35 -9.94 -0.62
N LEU A 7 26.49 -11.19 -1.10
CA LEU A 7 25.60 -11.78 -2.10
C LEU A 7 24.16 -11.85 -1.60
N GLY A 8 23.92 -12.35 -0.38
CA GLY A 8 22.58 -12.42 0.19
C GLY A 8 21.94 -11.04 0.36
N ILE A 9 22.72 -10.03 0.75
CA ILE A 9 22.26 -8.63 0.85
C ILE A 9 21.87 -8.09 -0.53
N ALA A 10 22.74 -8.27 -1.54
CA ALA A 10 22.47 -7.85 -2.90
C ALA A 10 21.22 -8.54 -3.48
N LEU A 11 21.06 -9.84 -3.24
CA LEU A 11 19.90 -10.62 -3.69
C LEU A 11 18.60 -10.17 -2.98
N THR A 12 18.68 -9.82 -1.69
CA THR A 12 17.55 -9.26 -0.92
C THR A 12 17.13 -7.89 -1.46
N GLN A 13 18.10 -7.07 -1.88
CA GLN A 13 17.86 -5.79 -2.53
C GLN A 13 17.26 -5.95 -3.93
N LEU A 14 17.65 -7.00 -4.66
CA LEU A 14 17.13 -7.37 -5.98
C LEU A 14 15.82 -8.16 -5.93
N ASN A 15 15.20 -8.34 -4.75
CA ASN A 15 13.96 -9.09 -4.55
C ASN A 15 14.04 -10.59 -4.97
N ARG A 16 15.25 -11.16 -4.97
CA ARG A 16 15.50 -12.58 -5.28
C ARG A 16 15.55 -13.38 -3.98
N ALA A 17 14.38 -13.51 -3.34
CA ALA A 17 14.25 -14.00 -1.96
C ALA A 17 14.80 -15.43 -1.75
N ASP A 18 14.54 -16.35 -2.68
CA ASP A 18 15.00 -17.74 -2.59
C ASP A 18 16.53 -17.83 -2.67
N GLU A 19 17.12 -16.99 -3.52
CA GLU A 19 18.57 -16.96 -3.71
C GLU A 19 19.28 -16.22 -2.58
N ALA A 20 18.67 -15.15 -2.06
CA ALA A 20 19.14 -14.48 -0.84
C ALA A 20 19.15 -15.47 0.34
N THR A 21 18.08 -16.24 0.47
CA THR A 21 17.95 -17.32 1.45
C THR A 21 19.03 -18.38 1.29
N ALA A 22 19.30 -18.85 0.07
CA ALA A 22 20.37 -19.82 -0.19
C ALA A 22 21.75 -19.25 0.18
N ALA A 23 22.01 -17.98 -0.16
CA ALA A 23 23.25 -17.29 0.18
C ALA A 23 23.42 -17.16 1.70
N TYR A 24 22.40 -16.73 2.43
CA TYR A 24 22.45 -16.62 3.90
C TYR A 24 22.53 -17.99 4.59
N ALA A 25 21.83 -19.02 4.09
CA ALA A 25 21.95 -20.38 4.60
C ALA A 25 23.38 -20.90 4.47
N ARG A 26 24.08 -20.52 3.39
CA ARG A 26 25.50 -20.84 3.21
C ARG A 26 26.40 -20.12 4.22
N VAL A 27 26.08 -18.88 4.57
CA VAL A 27 26.80 -18.16 5.65
C VAL A 27 26.57 -18.83 7.00
N VAL A 28 25.33 -19.20 7.34
CA VAL A 28 25.00 -19.90 8.59
C VAL A 28 25.67 -21.27 8.65
N ALA A 29 25.77 -22.01 7.54
CA ALA A 29 26.47 -23.29 7.52
C ALA A 29 27.99 -23.15 7.71
N LEU A 30 28.59 -22.07 7.20
CA LEU A 30 30.03 -21.81 7.31
C LEU A 30 30.43 -21.18 8.64
N CYS A 31 29.55 -20.35 9.20
CA CYS A 31 29.73 -19.68 10.47
C CYS A 31 28.44 -19.85 11.27
N PRO A 32 28.25 -21.03 11.89
CA PRO A 32 27.04 -21.32 12.64
C PRO A 32 26.96 -20.55 13.95
N ASP A 33 27.79 -19.55 14.19
CA ASP A 33 27.66 -18.60 15.31
C ASP A 33 27.48 -17.16 14.82
N ASP A 34 27.50 -16.93 13.49
CA ASP A 34 27.29 -15.62 12.89
C ASP A 34 25.80 -15.26 13.01
N ALA A 35 25.50 -14.51 14.05
CA ALA A 35 24.13 -14.15 14.38
C ALA A 35 23.53 -13.13 13.38
N ARG A 36 24.35 -12.33 12.68
CA ARG A 36 23.90 -11.48 11.57
C ARG A 36 23.46 -12.33 10.37
N ALA A 37 24.18 -13.40 10.08
CA ALA A 37 23.81 -14.34 9.02
C ALA A 37 22.50 -15.08 9.32
N ARG A 38 22.31 -15.52 10.57
CA ARG A 38 21.05 -16.12 11.03
C ARG A 38 19.88 -15.16 10.96
N PHE A 39 20.07 -13.92 11.38
CA PHE A 39 19.06 -12.87 11.27
C PHE A 39 18.65 -12.62 9.81
N ASN A 40 19.64 -12.49 8.92
CA ASN A 40 19.39 -12.26 7.51
C ASN A 40 18.69 -13.46 6.84
N LEU A 41 19.04 -14.69 7.22
CA LEU A 41 18.36 -15.91 6.79
C LEU A 41 16.91 -15.97 7.30
N ALA A 42 16.68 -15.63 8.56
CA ALA A 42 15.33 -15.59 9.15
C ALA A 42 14.47 -14.51 8.49
N SER A 43 15.07 -13.35 8.22
CA SER A 43 14.41 -12.22 7.54
C SER A 43 14.07 -12.53 6.08
N SER A 44 14.95 -13.26 5.37
CA SER A 44 14.72 -13.65 3.97
C SER A 44 13.68 -14.76 3.83
N ARG A 45 13.46 -15.57 4.87
CA ARG A 45 12.45 -16.64 4.96
C ARG A 45 11.18 -16.24 5.72
N SER A 46 10.99 -14.95 5.96
CA SER A 46 10.00 -14.45 6.92
C SER A 46 8.54 -14.80 6.61
N ASP A 47 8.20 -15.27 5.40
CA ASP A 47 6.87 -15.79 5.06
C ASP A 47 6.65 -17.27 5.43
N ASP A 48 7.71 -18.06 5.63
CA ASP A 48 7.63 -19.51 5.90
C ASP A 48 8.12 -19.92 7.30
N ILE A 49 8.74 -19.00 8.06
CA ILE A 49 9.17 -19.23 9.46
C ILE A 49 8.15 -18.58 10.42
N PRO A 50 7.70 -19.29 11.47
CA PRO A 50 6.88 -18.71 12.54
C PRO A 50 7.50 -17.44 13.12
N ILE A 51 6.71 -16.38 13.29
CA ILE A 51 7.22 -15.05 13.64
C ILE A 51 7.82 -15.02 15.06
N GLU A 52 7.37 -15.92 15.91
CA GLU A 52 7.84 -16.15 17.27
C GLU A 52 9.30 -16.67 17.28
N GLU A 53 9.66 -17.53 16.31
CA GLU A 53 11.04 -18.00 16.15
C GLU A 53 11.97 -16.87 15.71
N VAL A 54 11.49 -15.98 14.83
CA VAL A 54 12.25 -14.80 14.40
C VAL A 54 12.48 -13.86 15.59
N GLU A 55 11.48 -13.64 16.43
CA GLU A 55 11.63 -12.85 17.66
C GLU A 55 12.66 -13.47 18.60
N ALA A 56 12.55 -14.78 18.89
CA ALA A 56 13.48 -15.49 19.78
C ALA A 56 14.93 -15.39 19.28
N ALA A 57 15.15 -15.55 17.96
CA ALA A 57 16.47 -15.39 17.35
C ALA A 57 17.01 -13.97 17.49
N CYS A 58 16.18 -12.93 17.30
CA CYS A 58 16.60 -11.55 17.48
C CYS A 58 16.97 -11.26 18.95
N ARG A 59 16.20 -11.78 19.91
CA ARG A 59 16.50 -11.61 21.35
C ARG A 59 17.81 -12.30 21.76
N ALA A 60 18.05 -13.52 21.28
CA ALA A 60 19.33 -14.21 21.51
C ALA A 60 20.51 -13.44 20.93
N LEU A 61 20.35 -12.88 19.72
CA LEU A 61 21.36 -12.05 19.09
C LEU A 61 21.64 -10.75 19.86
N ILE A 62 20.60 -10.10 20.41
CA ILE A 62 20.76 -8.92 21.27
C ILE A 62 21.49 -9.28 22.57
N ALA A 63 21.22 -10.45 23.15
CA ALA A 63 21.93 -10.90 24.36
C ALA A 63 23.42 -11.12 24.11
N ALA A 64 23.79 -11.70 22.95
CA ALA A 64 25.18 -11.89 22.56
C ALA A 64 25.87 -10.59 22.10
N HIS A 65 25.12 -9.70 21.43
CA HIS A 65 25.64 -8.45 20.85
C HIS A 65 24.69 -7.27 21.12
N PRO A 66 24.72 -6.68 22.34
CA PRO A 66 23.75 -5.65 22.75
C PRO A 66 23.79 -4.35 21.92
N GLN A 67 24.89 -4.10 21.22
CA GLN A 67 25.13 -2.93 20.38
C GLN A 67 25.03 -3.23 18.87
N LEU A 68 24.36 -4.31 18.46
CA LEU A 68 24.11 -4.59 17.05
C LEU A 68 22.77 -3.96 16.60
N PRO A 69 22.78 -2.84 15.84
CA PRO A 69 21.54 -2.13 15.50
C PRO A 69 20.60 -2.95 14.60
N GLU A 70 21.15 -3.81 13.73
CA GLU A 70 20.36 -4.70 12.86
C GLU A 70 19.48 -5.67 13.67
N ALA A 71 19.97 -6.14 14.81
CA ALA A 71 19.23 -7.05 15.68
C ALA A 71 18.04 -6.38 16.36
N HIS A 72 18.23 -5.15 16.84
CA HIS A 72 17.15 -4.34 17.42
C HIS A 72 16.10 -3.97 16.36
N ASN A 73 16.53 -3.62 15.15
CA ASN A 73 15.61 -3.40 14.03
C ASN A 73 14.84 -4.69 13.67
N GLY A 74 15.53 -5.82 13.65
CA GLY A 74 14.95 -7.14 13.42
C GLY A 74 13.86 -7.49 14.43
N LEU A 75 14.15 -7.31 15.72
CA LEU A 75 13.19 -7.48 16.81
C LEU A 75 11.98 -6.58 16.61
N GLY A 76 12.19 -5.30 16.26
CA GLY A 76 11.09 -4.37 16.00
C GLY A 76 10.17 -4.83 14.87
N VAL A 77 10.73 -5.32 13.76
CA VAL A 77 9.94 -5.88 12.65
C VAL A 77 9.16 -7.13 13.08
N ALA A 78 9.78 -8.01 13.87
CA ALA A 78 9.13 -9.22 14.37
C ALA A 78 7.94 -8.91 15.29
N LEU A 79 8.12 -7.95 16.21
CA LEU A 79 7.09 -7.47 17.12
C LEU A 79 5.96 -6.76 16.37
N GLN A 80 6.29 -5.96 15.35
CA GLN A 80 5.30 -5.29 14.50
C GLN A 80 4.37 -6.30 13.81
N ARG A 81 4.94 -7.40 13.28
CA ARG A 81 4.15 -8.46 12.64
C ARG A 81 3.20 -9.19 13.59
N GLN A 82 3.48 -9.14 14.89
CA GLN A 82 2.65 -9.67 15.96
C GLN A 82 1.71 -8.60 16.56
N ASN A 83 1.58 -7.42 15.93
CA ASN A 83 0.83 -6.26 16.42
C ASN A 83 1.31 -5.71 17.79
N ARG A 84 2.53 -6.02 18.22
CA ARG A 84 3.16 -5.51 19.46
C ARG A 84 3.90 -4.19 19.19
N PHE A 85 3.16 -3.17 18.77
CA PHE A 85 3.72 -1.95 18.18
C PHE A 85 4.53 -1.07 19.14
N GLU A 86 4.14 -0.96 20.41
CA GLU A 86 4.91 -0.16 21.38
C GLU A 86 6.28 -0.79 21.67
N GLU A 87 6.33 -2.12 21.79
CA GLU A 87 7.60 -2.85 21.93
C GLU A 87 8.44 -2.75 20.65
N ALA A 88 7.79 -2.76 19.49
CA ALA A 88 8.47 -2.51 18.21
C ALA A 88 9.11 -1.12 18.16
N LEU A 89 8.38 -0.08 18.58
CA LEU A 89 8.92 1.29 18.69
C LEU A 89 10.12 1.37 19.63
N ALA A 90 10.06 0.74 20.80
CA ALA A 90 11.19 0.68 21.72
C ALA A 90 12.42 0.04 21.07
N SER A 91 12.21 -1.03 20.30
CA SER A 91 13.27 -1.74 19.57
C SER A 91 13.86 -0.89 18.44
N PHE A 92 13.04 -0.21 17.63
CA PHE A 92 13.54 0.70 16.59
C PHE A 92 14.30 1.89 17.18
N ARG A 93 13.81 2.47 18.28
CA ARG A 93 14.51 3.54 19.01
C ARG A 93 15.84 3.07 19.57
N ARG A 94 15.94 1.81 20.00
CA ARG A 94 17.22 1.24 20.41
C ARG A 94 18.17 1.09 19.22
N ALA A 95 17.68 0.63 18.07
CA ALA A 95 18.48 0.53 16.85
C ALA A 95 19.03 1.91 16.42
N THR A 96 18.21 2.96 16.48
CA THR A 96 18.62 4.33 16.11
C THR A 96 19.47 5.01 17.19
N TRP A 97 19.32 4.63 18.47
CA TRP A 97 20.26 5.07 19.51
C TRP A 97 21.67 4.51 19.27
N VAL A 98 21.76 3.23 18.88
CA VAL A 98 23.05 2.58 18.56
C VAL A 98 23.63 3.12 17.25
N LYS A 99 22.79 3.34 16.24
CA LYS A 99 23.18 3.87 14.93
C LYS A 99 22.22 5.00 14.51
N PRO A 100 22.53 6.28 14.81
CA PRO A 100 21.64 7.42 14.56
C PRO A 100 21.23 7.64 13.11
N ASP A 101 22.01 7.15 12.14
CA ASP A 101 21.75 7.28 10.71
C ASP A 101 21.15 6.01 10.08
N PHE A 102 20.66 5.05 10.88
CA PHE A 102 20.10 3.80 10.40
C PHE A 102 18.74 4.00 9.74
N ALA A 103 18.75 4.43 8.47
CA ALA A 103 17.55 4.81 7.71
C ALA A 103 16.44 3.75 7.74
N GLN A 104 16.76 2.46 7.65
CA GLN A 104 15.76 1.39 7.71
C GLN A 104 15.01 1.34 9.05
N ALA A 105 15.72 1.46 10.17
CA ALA A 105 15.09 1.50 11.49
C ALA A 105 14.24 2.76 11.68
N ILE A 106 14.71 3.91 11.17
CA ILE A 106 13.96 5.18 11.24
C ILE A 106 12.65 5.10 10.46
N ILE A 107 12.65 4.48 9.28
CA ILE A 107 11.43 4.31 8.46
C ILE A 107 10.49 3.29 9.07
N ASN A 108 11.02 2.20 9.63
CA ASN A 108 10.19 1.24 10.36
C ASN A 108 9.53 1.88 11.59
N GLU A 109 10.27 2.68 12.35
CA GLU A 109 9.71 3.52 13.43
C GLU A 109 8.63 4.46 12.90
N ALA A 110 8.89 5.14 11.78
CA ALA A 110 7.91 6.03 11.14
C ALA A 110 6.61 5.31 10.79
N MET A 111 6.70 4.14 10.14
CA MET A 111 5.51 3.36 9.77
C MET A 111 4.73 2.87 11.00
N ALA A 112 5.42 2.46 12.06
CA ALA A 112 4.76 2.09 13.32
C ALA A 112 4.08 3.29 14.00
N LEU A 113 4.73 4.45 14.04
CA LEU A 113 4.15 5.70 14.54
C LEU A 113 2.91 6.11 13.74
N LEU A 114 3.00 6.07 12.40
CA LEU A 114 1.86 6.34 11.53
C LEU A 114 0.72 5.34 11.78
N LEU A 115 1.01 4.04 11.90
CA LEU A 115 -0.02 3.04 12.15
C LEU A 115 -0.73 3.24 13.50
N LEU A 116 -0.02 3.74 14.51
CA LEU A 116 -0.56 4.14 15.81
C LEU A 116 -1.27 5.50 15.79
N GLY A 117 -1.36 6.17 14.64
CA GLY A 117 -1.97 7.50 14.53
C GLY A 117 -1.10 8.65 15.04
N ARG A 118 0.15 8.39 15.43
CA ARG A 118 1.15 9.38 15.89
C ARG A 118 1.80 10.10 14.71
N TYR A 119 0.96 10.75 13.90
CA TYR A 119 1.35 11.34 12.62
C TYR A 119 2.42 12.44 12.76
N GLU A 120 2.33 13.25 13.81
CA GLU A 120 3.27 14.34 14.07
C GLU A 120 4.71 13.83 14.31
N GLU A 121 4.87 12.68 14.97
CA GLU A 121 6.16 12.01 15.14
C GLU A 121 6.57 11.20 13.89
N GLY A 122 5.59 10.60 13.21
CA GLY A 122 5.79 9.70 12.09
C GLY A 122 6.28 10.39 10.81
N TRP A 123 5.65 11.51 10.41
CA TRP A 123 5.97 12.16 9.13
C TRP A 123 7.41 12.64 8.99
N PRO A 124 8.02 13.30 10.00
CA PRO A 124 9.43 13.70 9.92
C PRO A 124 10.37 12.50 9.70
N LYS A 125 10.10 11.38 10.37
CA LYS A 125 10.89 10.14 10.21
C LYS A 125 10.62 9.47 8.86
N TYR A 126 9.39 9.54 8.35
CA TYR A 126 9.01 8.94 7.07
C TYR A 126 9.76 9.54 5.88
N GLU A 127 10.23 10.79 5.97
CA GLU A 127 11.08 11.43 4.95
C GLU A 127 12.41 10.70 4.72
N TRP A 128 12.89 9.90 5.69
CA TRP A 128 14.10 9.10 5.52
C TRP A 128 13.99 8.05 4.42
N ARG A 129 12.77 7.72 3.96
CA ARG A 129 12.55 6.81 2.81
C ARG A 129 13.32 7.26 1.56
N ARG A 130 13.57 8.56 1.42
CA ARG A 130 14.32 9.16 0.32
C ARG A 130 15.78 8.70 0.29
N ARG A 131 16.32 8.21 1.42
CA ARG A 131 17.66 7.60 1.53
C ARG A 131 17.69 6.10 1.20
N LEU A 132 16.55 5.41 1.19
CA LEU A 132 16.46 3.98 0.91
C LEU A 132 16.01 3.64 -0.51
N SER A 133 15.40 4.60 -1.21
CA SER A 133 14.90 4.38 -2.56
C SER A 133 16.05 4.08 -3.54
N LEU A 134 16.06 2.85 -4.10
CA LEU A 134 16.85 2.49 -5.29
C LEU A 134 16.36 3.16 -6.59
N LEU A 135 15.52 4.20 -6.48
CA LEU A 135 15.04 4.96 -7.63
C LEU A 135 16.21 5.74 -8.22
N HIS A 136 16.79 5.16 -9.27
CA HIS A 136 17.72 5.83 -10.17
C HIS A 136 16.98 6.89 -11.01
N GLY A 137 17.44 8.14 -10.91
CA GLY A 137 17.20 9.26 -11.83
C GLY A 137 15.84 9.94 -11.68
N ILE A 138 15.72 11.24 -11.41
CA ILE A 138 16.58 12.40 -11.69
C ILE A 138 16.53 13.22 -10.40
N ASP A 139 17.65 13.42 -9.71
CA ASP A 139 17.81 14.63 -8.89
C ASP A 139 17.73 15.79 -9.88
N ARG A 140 16.49 16.25 -10.10
CA ARG A 140 16.26 17.49 -10.82
C ARG A 140 16.96 18.51 -9.95
N ALA A 141 17.87 19.28 -10.53
CA ALA A 141 18.65 20.35 -9.91
C ALA A 141 17.79 21.49 -9.30
N LEU A 142 16.56 21.17 -8.90
CA LEU A 142 15.56 22.04 -8.34
C LEU A 142 15.63 21.95 -6.81
N PRO A 143 15.49 23.08 -6.11
CA PRO A 143 15.37 23.09 -4.67
C PRO A 143 14.11 22.31 -4.20
N PRO A 144 14.21 21.51 -3.13
CA PRO A 144 13.05 20.85 -2.55
C PRO A 144 12.15 21.86 -1.84
N TRP A 145 10.85 21.84 -2.13
CA TRP A 145 9.85 22.64 -1.43
C TRP A 145 9.59 22.05 -0.05
N GLN A 146 9.70 22.87 1.00
CA GLN A 146 9.58 22.49 2.40
C GLN A 146 8.36 23.13 3.10
N GLY A 147 7.53 23.87 2.35
CA GLY A 147 6.35 24.55 2.86
C GLY A 147 6.47 26.07 2.88
N GLU A 148 7.61 26.62 2.44
CA GLU A 148 7.79 28.05 2.20
C GLU A 148 6.84 28.59 1.12
N ASP A 149 6.71 29.92 1.03
CA ASP A 149 5.88 30.56 0.01
C ASP A 149 6.41 30.27 -1.41
N ILE A 150 5.48 29.82 -2.25
CA ILE A 150 5.71 29.47 -3.64
C ILE A 150 4.71 30.17 -4.58
N ALA A 151 4.07 31.24 -4.10
CA ALA A 151 3.27 32.12 -4.93
C ALA A 151 4.09 32.56 -6.16
N GLY A 152 3.50 32.45 -7.35
CA GLY A 152 4.20 32.76 -8.59
C GLY A 152 5.15 31.68 -9.12
N LYS A 153 5.48 30.62 -8.36
CA LYS A 153 6.37 29.54 -8.80
C LYS A 153 5.64 28.39 -9.46
N CYS A 154 6.35 27.68 -10.34
CA CYS A 154 5.97 26.39 -10.88
C CYS A 154 6.57 25.27 -10.01
N ILE A 155 5.75 24.37 -9.48
CA ILE A 155 6.21 23.24 -8.67
C ILE A 155 6.08 21.93 -9.43
N LEU A 156 7.12 21.09 -9.36
CA LEU A 156 7.02 19.70 -9.73
C LEU A 156 6.55 18.86 -8.54
N LEU A 157 5.42 18.18 -8.71
CA LEU A 157 4.99 17.08 -7.83
C LEU A 157 5.29 15.74 -8.50
N HIS A 158 5.93 14.82 -7.79
CA HIS A 158 6.28 13.52 -8.35
C HIS A 158 5.89 12.35 -7.45
N SER A 159 5.48 11.25 -8.09
CA SER A 159 5.21 9.97 -7.43
C SER A 159 6.52 9.22 -7.11
N GLU A 160 6.58 8.57 -5.96
CA GLU A 160 7.75 7.77 -5.53
C GLU A 160 7.42 6.27 -5.43
N GLN A 161 6.23 5.93 -4.93
CA GLN A 161 5.86 4.55 -4.63
C GLN A 161 4.80 4.02 -5.62
N GLY A 162 3.94 3.12 -5.15
CA GLY A 162 2.96 2.39 -5.95
C GLY A 162 1.79 3.25 -6.42
N LEU A 163 0.90 2.58 -7.16
CA LEU A 163 -0.29 3.21 -7.74
C LEU A 163 -1.28 3.66 -6.65
N GLY A 164 -1.49 2.83 -5.61
CA GLY A 164 -2.35 3.15 -4.47
C GLY A 164 -1.86 4.38 -3.69
N ASP A 165 -0.55 4.44 -3.43
CA ASP A 165 0.08 5.60 -2.77
C ASP A 165 -0.14 6.87 -3.58
N THR A 166 0.10 6.79 -4.90
CA THR A 166 -0.12 7.93 -5.78
C THR A 166 -1.58 8.39 -5.70
N ILE A 167 -2.55 7.49 -5.85
CA ILE A 167 -3.99 7.80 -5.76
C ILE A 167 -4.35 8.47 -4.43
N GLN A 168 -3.86 7.96 -3.31
CA GLN A 168 -4.16 8.53 -2.01
C GLN A 168 -3.63 9.95 -1.88
N PHE A 169 -2.38 10.20 -2.29
CA PHE A 169 -1.73 11.49 -2.11
C PHE A 169 -2.08 12.52 -3.18
N LEU A 170 -2.76 12.14 -4.27
CA LEU A 170 -3.37 13.11 -5.20
C LEU A 170 -4.32 14.09 -4.48
N ARG A 171 -4.86 13.73 -3.31
CA ARG A 171 -5.71 14.62 -2.49
C ARG A 171 -5.05 15.91 -2.04
N TYR A 172 -3.72 15.95 -2.00
CA TYR A 172 -2.98 17.15 -1.61
C TYR A 172 -2.74 18.09 -2.78
N VAL A 173 -2.90 17.63 -4.03
CA VAL A 173 -2.64 18.45 -5.22
C VAL A 173 -3.50 19.72 -5.24
N PRO A 174 -4.80 19.68 -4.90
CA PRO A 174 -5.61 20.91 -4.76
C PRO A 174 -5.06 21.90 -3.73
N LEU A 175 -4.53 21.41 -2.60
CA LEU A 175 -3.97 22.28 -1.56
C LEU A 175 -2.65 22.93 -2.02
N VAL A 176 -1.88 22.24 -2.86
CA VAL A 176 -0.69 22.82 -3.49
C VAL A 176 -1.07 23.82 -4.59
N ALA A 177 -2.18 23.56 -5.31
CA ALA A 177 -2.66 24.41 -6.40
C ALA A 177 -3.06 25.82 -5.91
N GLU A 178 -3.52 25.92 -4.66
CA GLU A 178 -3.81 27.19 -3.98
C GLU A 178 -2.54 28.01 -3.63
N ARG A 179 -1.36 27.38 -3.61
CA ARG A 179 -0.10 28.01 -3.19
C ARG A 179 0.86 28.29 -4.34
N ALA A 180 0.76 27.54 -5.44
CA ALA A 180 1.67 27.63 -6.59
C ALA A 180 1.00 28.32 -7.78
N ARG A 181 1.78 28.98 -8.63
CA ARG A 181 1.29 29.47 -9.93
C ARG A 181 0.86 28.31 -10.83
N HIS A 182 1.66 27.26 -10.87
CA HIS A 182 1.45 26.10 -11.74
C HIS A 182 2.03 24.83 -11.12
N ILE A 183 1.40 23.69 -11.39
CA ILE A 183 1.86 22.37 -10.98
C ILE A 183 2.22 21.55 -12.21
N ILE A 184 3.39 20.92 -12.21
CA ILE A 184 3.69 19.79 -13.08
C ILE A 184 3.58 18.52 -12.24
N LEU A 185 2.62 17.65 -12.56
CA LEU A 185 2.36 16.42 -11.83
C LEU A 185 2.89 15.21 -12.61
N GLU A 186 3.98 14.62 -12.12
CA GLU A 186 4.63 13.44 -12.72
C GLU A 186 4.22 12.14 -12.01
N ILE A 187 3.43 11.32 -12.72
CA ILE A 187 2.81 10.11 -12.17
C ILE A 187 2.93 8.90 -13.13
N PRO A 188 2.73 7.66 -12.65
CA PRO A 188 2.71 6.49 -13.53
C PRO A 188 1.67 6.61 -14.64
N ARG A 189 2.00 6.12 -15.84
CA ARG A 189 1.14 6.19 -17.03
C ARG A 189 -0.32 5.72 -16.80
N PRO A 190 -0.58 4.61 -16.08
CA PRO A 190 -1.96 4.15 -15.82
C PRO A 190 -2.83 5.13 -15.02
N LEU A 191 -2.25 6.14 -14.36
CA LEU A 191 -2.95 7.13 -13.56
C LEU A 191 -3.19 8.46 -14.27
N VAL A 192 -2.54 8.72 -15.42
CA VAL A 192 -2.57 10.03 -16.10
C VAL A 192 -4.00 10.45 -16.45
N ARG A 193 -4.78 9.57 -17.07
CA ARG A 193 -6.17 9.90 -17.46
C ARG A 193 -7.07 10.10 -16.24
N MET A 194 -6.84 9.36 -15.15
CA MET A 194 -7.60 9.50 -13.92
C MET A 194 -7.26 10.81 -13.20
N ALA A 195 -5.98 11.14 -13.06
CA ALA A 195 -5.53 12.37 -12.42
C ALA A 195 -5.97 13.63 -13.17
N ALA A 196 -6.20 13.55 -14.49
CA ALA A 196 -6.78 14.63 -15.28
C ALA A 196 -8.20 15.03 -14.87
N SER A 197 -8.83 14.29 -13.96
CA SER A 197 -10.12 14.64 -13.36
C SER A 197 -10.03 15.42 -12.05
N LEU A 198 -8.82 15.73 -11.57
CA LEU A 198 -8.66 16.60 -10.40
C LEU A 198 -9.33 17.95 -10.70
N PRO A 199 -10.08 18.53 -9.74
CA PRO A 199 -10.84 19.77 -9.95
C PRO A 199 -9.94 21.00 -9.82
N ILE A 200 -8.89 21.09 -10.64
CA ILE A 200 -7.90 22.18 -10.64
C ILE A 200 -7.47 22.52 -12.07
N ASP A 201 -7.27 23.81 -12.35
CA ASP A 201 -6.96 24.29 -13.70
C ASP A 201 -5.45 24.48 -13.94
N ASN A 202 -4.69 24.81 -12.90
CA ASN A 202 -3.26 25.13 -12.98
C ASN A 202 -2.36 23.88 -12.81
N VAL A 203 -2.74 22.76 -13.42
CA VAL A 203 -1.96 21.52 -13.40
C VAL A 203 -1.67 21.00 -14.81
N THR A 204 -0.43 20.59 -15.05
CA THR A 204 -0.02 19.80 -16.21
C THR A 204 0.39 18.42 -15.76
N ILE A 205 -0.27 17.39 -16.27
CA ILE A 205 -0.02 16.00 -15.88
C ILE A 205 0.87 15.35 -16.92
N VAL A 206 1.96 14.74 -16.46
CA VAL A 206 2.93 14.06 -17.30
C VAL A 206 3.16 12.64 -16.79
N HIS A 207 3.43 11.71 -17.70
CA HIS A 207 3.81 10.36 -17.29
C HIS A 207 5.27 10.35 -16.81
N ARG A 208 5.58 9.51 -15.82
CA ARG A 208 6.94 9.26 -15.33
C ARG A 208 7.89 8.91 -16.49
N GLY A 209 9.12 9.41 -16.43
CA GLY A 209 10.14 9.20 -17.47
C GLY A 209 10.16 10.26 -18.59
N ARG A 210 9.27 11.27 -18.55
CA ARG A 210 9.44 12.50 -19.35
C ARG A 210 10.09 13.59 -18.52
N THR A 211 10.99 14.36 -19.13
CA THR A 211 11.58 15.55 -18.49
C THR A 211 10.53 16.64 -18.34
N ALA A 212 10.08 16.89 -17.10
CA ALA A 212 9.39 18.12 -16.74
C ALA A 212 10.40 19.28 -16.81
N ARG A 213 10.16 20.22 -17.73
CA ARG A 213 10.94 21.46 -17.84
C ARG A 213 10.12 22.62 -17.23
N GLY A 214 10.81 23.61 -16.67
CA GLY A 214 10.19 24.86 -16.21
C GLY A 214 9.56 24.80 -14.82
N ALA A 215 9.94 23.84 -13.96
CA ALA A 215 9.65 23.90 -12.53
C ALA A 215 10.77 24.66 -11.81
N ASP A 216 10.41 25.40 -10.76
CA ASP A 216 11.31 26.19 -9.91
C ASP A 216 11.67 25.42 -8.62
N VAL A 217 10.75 24.59 -8.12
CA VAL A 217 10.90 23.77 -6.91
C VAL A 217 10.28 22.38 -7.14
N HIS A 218 10.57 21.41 -6.27
CA HIS A 218 9.93 20.10 -6.33
C HIS A 218 9.53 19.54 -4.97
N ALA A 219 8.51 18.68 -4.95
CA ALA A 219 8.18 17.85 -3.79
C ALA A 219 7.63 16.48 -4.21
N PRO A 220 7.99 15.39 -3.52
CA PRO A 220 7.31 14.12 -3.69
C PRO A 220 5.91 14.17 -3.08
N LEU A 221 4.96 13.48 -3.70
CA LEU A 221 3.57 13.38 -3.20
C LEU A 221 3.52 12.89 -1.74
N LEU A 222 4.38 11.92 -1.38
CA LEU A 222 4.42 11.33 -0.04
C LEU A 222 5.07 12.23 1.01
N GLY A 223 5.68 13.36 0.61
CA GLY A 223 6.21 14.38 1.53
C GLY A 223 5.20 15.46 1.89
N LEU A 224 4.10 15.56 1.15
CA LEU A 224 3.06 16.55 1.38
C LEU A 224 2.40 16.45 2.76
N PRO A 225 2.12 15.27 3.34
CA PRO A 225 1.54 15.18 4.68
C PRO A 225 2.35 15.91 5.75
N ARG A 226 3.69 15.88 5.66
CA ARG A 226 4.57 16.62 6.57
C ARG A 226 4.43 18.13 6.36
N ILE A 227 4.46 18.59 5.11
CA ILE A 227 4.36 20.02 4.75
C ILE A 227 3.02 20.62 5.22
N PHE A 228 1.94 19.83 5.15
CA PHE A 228 0.61 20.24 5.59
C PHE A 228 0.29 19.87 7.05
N ASN A 229 1.28 19.41 7.84
CA ASN A 229 1.10 19.00 9.23
C ASN A 229 -0.13 18.08 9.42
N THR A 230 -0.23 17.06 8.57
CA THR A 230 -1.37 16.14 8.59
C THR A 230 -1.36 15.31 9.86
N ARG A 231 -2.49 15.29 10.54
CA ARG A 231 -2.88 14.48 11.70
C ARG A 231 -4.14 13.71 11.34
N VAL A 232 -4.51 12.71 12.14
CA VAL A 232 -5.69 11.88 11.89
C VAL A 232 -6.97 12.73 11.76
N ASP A 233 -7.09 13.80 12.52
CA ASP A 233 -8.27 14.69 12.57
C ASP A 233 -8.34 15.73 11.42
N ASN A 234 -7.26 15.94 10.68
CA ASN A 234 -7.20 16.99 9.63
C ASN A 234 -6.76 16.47 8.25
N ILE A 235 -6.77 15.15 8.04
CA ILE A 235 -6.53 14.54 6.73
C ILE A 235 -7.39 15.28 5.67
N PRO A 236 -6.81 15.73 4.54
CA PRO A 236 -7.57 16.50 3.54
C PRO A 236 -8.78 15.74 3.01
N GLY A 237 -9.97 15.98 3.58
CA GLY A 237 -11.09 15.04 3.54
C GLY A 237 -12.14 15.28 2.45
N ARG A 238 -11.92 16.21 1.51
CA ARG A 238 -12.87 16.44 0.41
C ARG A 238 -12.83 15.29 -0.59
N VAL A 239 -13.68 14.29 -0.38
CA VAL A 239 -13.99 13.23 -1.35
C VAL A 239 -15.33 13.52 -2.04
N PRO A 240 -15.53 13.10 -3.31
CA PRO A 240 -14.51 12.56 -4.19
C PRO A 240 -13.57 13.66 -4.73
N TYR A 241 -12.27 13.40 -4.69
CA TYR A 241 -11.26 14.26 -5.33
C TYR A 241 -10.86 13.77 -6.73
N LEU A 242 -11.40 12.62 -7.16
CA LEU A 242 -11.24 12.05 -8.50
C LEU A 242 -12.62 11.86 -9.13
N LYS A 243 -12.82 12.28 -10.38
CA LYS A 243 -14.13 12.31 -11.06
C LYS A 243 -14.02 11.87 -12.52
N PRO A 244 -14.13 10.58 -12.86
CA PRO A 244 -13.97 10.12 -14.25
C PRO A 244 -14.97 10.82 -15.17
N ARG A 245 -14.59 11.00 -16.44
CA ARG A 245 -15.40 11.74 -17.41
C ARG A 245 -16.75 11.06 -17.64
N ARG A 246 -17.84 11.83 -17.68
CA ARG A 246 -19.21 11.33 -17.85
C ARG A 246 -19.41 10.32 -19.00
N PRO A 247 -18.90 10.54 -20.23
CA PRO A 247 -19.06 9.55 -21.32
C PRO A 247 -18.46 8.19 -21.02
N LEU A 248 -17.39 8.14 -20.20
CA LEU A 248 -16.76 6.89 -19.76
C LEU A 248 -17.66 6.13 -18.79
N VAL A 249 -18.25 6.84 -17.83
CA VAL A 249 -19.19 6.27 -16.85
C VAL A 249 -20.43 5.72 -17.56
N GLU A 250 -20.99 6.45 -18.53
CA GLU A 250 -22.16 6.02 -19.31
C GLU A 250 -21.86 4.79 -20.20
N ARG A 251 -20.63 4.67 -20.71
CA ARG A 251 -20.22 3.45 -21.42
C ARG A 251 -20.18 2.25 -20.49
N TRP A 252 -19.61 2.40 -19.31
CA TRP A 252 -19.59 1.33 -18.31
C TRP A 252 -20.99 0.97 -17.81
N ALA A 253 -21.90 1.95 -17.66
CA ALA A 253 -23.30 1.70 -17.34
C ALA A 253 -23.95 0.73 -18.31
N ARG A 254 -23.66 0.86 -19.61
CA ARG A 254 -24.11 -0.09 -20.64
C ARG A 254 -23.39 -1.44 -20.56
N ALA A 255 -22.10 -1.45 -20.26
CA ALA A 255 -21.29 -2.66 -20.21
C ALA A 255 -21.68 -3.61 -19.06
N VAL A 256 -22.11 -3.07 -17.92
CA VAL A 256 -22.61 -3.84 -16.77
C VAL A 256 -24.14 -3.77 -16.62
N ALA A 257 -24.85 -3.38 -17.68
CA ALA A 257 -26.31 -3.33 -17.69
C ALA A 257 -26.94 -4.73 -17.64
N GLY A 258 -28.24 -4.79 -17.38
CA GLY A 258 -29.04 -6.01 -17.56
C GLY A 258 -29.11 -6.95 -16.37
N ASP A 259 -28.43 -6.65 -15.27
CA ASP A 259 -28.59 -7.38 -14.00
C ASP A 259 -29.23 -6.48 -12.94
N SER A 260 -30.36 -6.95 -12.38
CA SER A 260 -31.11 -6.27 -11.31
C SER A 260 -30.58 -6.60 -9.91
N ARG A 261 -29.76 -7.65 -9.78
CA ARG A 261 -29.11 -8.05 -8.53
C ARG A 261 -28.15 -6.97 -8.04
N LEU A 262 -27.66 -7.12 -6.80
CA LEU A 262 -26.64 -6.25 -6.23
C LEU A 262 -25.31 -6.47 -6.97
N LYS A 263 -24.80 -5.48 -7.68
CA LYS A 263 -23.55 -5.59 -8.45
C LYS A 263 -22.36 -5.36 -7.52
N VAL A 264 -21.48 -6.34 -7.38
CA VAL A 264 -20.34 -6.26 -6.45
C VAL A 264 -19.04 -6.47 -7.21
N GLY A 265 -18.12 -5.50 -7.08
CA GLY A 265 -16.76 -5.60 -7.60
C GLY A 265 -15.86 -6.36 -6.63
N LEU A 266 -15.04 -7.29 -7.12
CA LEU A 266 -14.11 -8.07 -6.29
C LEU A 266 -12.64 -7.90 -6.74
N VAL A 267 -11.74 -7.67 -5.78
CA VAL A 267 -10.29 -7.71 -5.95
C VAL A 267 -9.65 -8.50 -4.82
N TRP A 268 -9.00 -9.62 -5.12
CA TRP A 268 -8.51 -10.55 -4.08
C TRP A 268 -6.99 -10.54 -3.91
N GLY A 269 -6.25 -9.88 -4.80
CA GLY A 269 -4.79 -9.81 -4.65
C GLY A 269 -4.14 -8.57 -5.24
N GLY A 270 -3.01 -8.21 -4.63
CA GLY A 270 -2.13 -7.16 -5.11
C GLY A 270 -1.11 -7.64 -6.13
N ASN A 271 -0.08 -6.82 -6.36
CA ASN A 271 1.06 -7.18 -7.20
C ASN A 271 1.92 -8.25 -6.51
N LYS A 272 2.11 -9.41 -7.14
CA LYS A 272 2.96 -10.52 -6.63
C LYS A 272 4.42 -10.11 -6.39
N GLU A 273 4.92 -9.11 -7.11
CA GLU A 273 6.29 -8.61 -6.92
C GLU A 273 6.47 -7.82 -5.62
N HIS A 274 5.37 -7.43 -4.96
CA HIS A 274 5.40 -6.69 -3.71
C HIS A 274 5.78 -7.61 -2.53
N LYS A 275 6.79 -7.21 -1.74
CA LYS A 275 7.35 -7.98 -0.61
C LYS A 275 6.36 -8.42 0.48
N GLY A 276 5.18 -7.80 0.55
CA GLY A 276 4.11 -8.16 1.49
C GLY A 276 2.86 -8.77 0.86
N ASP A 277 2.89 -9.08 -0.45
CA ASP A 277 1.69 -9.48 -1.17
C ASP A 277 1.06 -10.78 -0.65
N ARG A 278 1.89 -11.76 -0.28
CA ARG A 278 1.45 -13.05 0.29
C ARG A 278 0.63 -12.90 1.57
N ARG A 279 0.91 -11.86 2.36
CA ARG A 279 0.25 -11.61 3.65
C ARG A 279 -1.04 -10.81 3.54
N ARG A 280 -1.24 -10.10 2.44
CA ARG A 280 -2.41 -9.22 2.21
C ARG A 280 -3.34 -9.68 1.10
N SER A 281 -2.97 -10.72 0.35
CA SER A 281 -3.78 -11.28 -0.73
C SER A 281 -4.43 -12.59 -0.29
N ILE A 282 -5.60 -12.88 -0.85
CA ILE A 282 -6.37 -14.09 -0.60
C ILE A 282 -6.29 -14.96 -1.86
N VAL A 283 -6.20 -16.28 -1.70
CA VAL A 283 -6.32 -17.20 -2.85
C VAL A 283 -7.77 -17.23 -3.28
N LEU A 284 -8.08 -17.05 -4.58
CA LEU A 284 -9.47 -16.89 -5.04
C LEU A 284 -10.39 -18.04 -4.61
N ALA A 285 -9.88 -19.27 -4.55
CA ALA A 285 -10.65 -20.43 -4.12
C ALA A 285 -11.16 -20.33 -2.67
N GLN A 286 -10.45 -19.64 -1.77
CA GLN A 286 -10.90 -19.42 -0.39
C GLN A 286 -12.14 -18.51 -0.34
N LEU A 287 -12.38 -17.68 -1.36
CA LEU A 287 -13.54 -16.80 -1.46
C LEU A 287 -14.82 -17.51 -1.93
N ALA A 288 -14.79 -18.83 -2.14
CA ALA A 288 -15.97 -19.59 -2.56
C ALA A 288 -17.21 -19.35 -1.66
N PRO A 289 -17.12 -19.31 -0.31
CA PRO A 289 -18.27 -19.01 0.54
C PRO A 289 -18.86 -17.62 0.28
N LEU A 290 -18.01 -16.62 0.02
CA LEU A 290 -18.43 -15.26 -0.29
C LEU A 290 -19.11 -15.19 -1.66
N LEU A 291 -18.54 -15.86 -2.66
CA LEU A 291 -19.09 -15.89 -4.02
C LEU A 291 -20.45 -16.62 -4.10
N ALA A 292 -20.75 -17.48 -3.12
CA ALA A 292 -22.00 -18.21 -3.02
C ALA A 292 -23.19 -17.38 -2.48
N VAL A 293 -22.99 -16.14 -2.05
CA VAL A 293 -24.08 -15.28 -1.58
C VAL A 293 -25.08 -15.03 -2.71
N GLU A 294 -26.34 -15.40 -2.49
CA GLU A 294 -27.42 -15.22 -3.45
C GLU A 294 -27.78 -13.73 -3.66
N GLY A 295 -28.37 -13.41 -4.82
CA GLY A 295 -28.79 -12.04 -5.13
C GLY A 295 -27.64 -11.08 -5.47
N ILE A 296 -26.43 -11.62 -5.73
CA ILE A 296 -25.24 -10.84 -6.12
C ILE A 296 -24.89 -11.08 -7.60
N ALA A 297 -24.56 -9.99 -8.29
CA ALA A 297 -23.93 -10.00 -9.61
C ALA A 297 -22.45 -9.64 -9.46
N TRP A 298 -21.60 -10.68 -9.45
CA TRP A 298 -20.18 -10.54 -9.19
C TRP A 298 -19.39 -10.09 -10.42
N HIS A 299 -18.55 -9.07 -10.24
CA HIS A 299 -17.68 -8.52 -11.28
C HIS A 299 -16.22 -8.48 -10.78
N SER A 300 -15.30 -9.11 -11.49
CA SER A 300 -13.88 -9.04 -11.17
C SER A 300 -13.33 -7.68 -11.58
N LEU A 301 -12.74 -6.97 -10.62
CA LEU A 301 -11.91 -5.78 -10.87
C LEU A 301 -10.40 -6.11 -10.79
N GLN A 302 -10.06 -7.39 -10.65
CA GLN A 302 -8.67 -7.85 -10.62
C GLN A 302 -8.01 -7.65 -11.98
N VAL A 303 -6.78 -7.14 -11.97
CA VAL A 303 -5.93 -7.03 -13.16
C VAL A 303 -4.58 -7.73 -12.92
N GLY A 304 -3.89 -8.04 -14.01
CA GLY A 304 -2.58 -8.71 -13.98
C GLY A 304 -2.68 -10.23 -13.85
N GLU A 305 -1.55 -10.88 -13.58
CA GLU A 305 -1.43 -12.35 -13.67
C GLU A 305 -2.40 -13.15 -12.80
N ARG A 306 -2.92 -12.56 -11.71
CA ARG A 306 -3.87 -13.23 -10.81
C ARG A 306 -5.22 -13.49 -11.46
N THR A 307 -5.56 -12.81 -12.57
CA THR A 307 -6.79 -13.10 -13.32
C THR A 307 -6.84 -14.53 -13.83
N ALA A 308 -5.69 -15.19 -14.00
CA ALA A 308 -5.63 -16.61 -14.36
C ALA A 308 -6.31 -17.54 -13.32
N GLU A 309 -6.48 -17.10 -12.07
CA GLU A 309 -7.22 -17.86 -11.05
C GLU A 309 -8.72 -18.00 -11.38
N LEU A 310 -9.29 -17.09 -12.19
CA LEU A 310 -10.69 -17.12 -12.60
C LEU A 310 -11.06 -18.40 -13.36
N ALA A 311 -10.11 -18.98 -14.11
CA ALA A 311 -10.31 -20.22 -14.85
C ALA A 311 -10.59 -21.43 -13.94
N LYS A 312 -10.33 -21.31 -12.63
CA LYS A 312 -10.62 -22.35 -11.62
C LYS A 312 -12.04 -22.27 -11.08
N LEU A 313 -12.78 -21.20 -11.38
CA LEU A 313 -14.17 -21.04 -10.96
C LEU A 313 -15.13 -21.59 -12.02
N PRO A 314 -16.34 -22.04 -11.63
CA PRO A 314 -17.40 -22.34 -12.58
C PRO A 314 -17.70 -21.12 -13.47
N ALA A 315 -17.95 -21.36 -14.76
CA ALA A 315 -18.26 -20.30 -15.71
C ALA A 315 -19.45 -19.44 -15.23
N GLY A 316 -19.32 -18.12 -15.33
CA GLY A 316 -20.35 -17.18 -14.91
C GLY A 316 -20.40 -16.86 -13.41
N THR A 317 -19.57 -17.48 -12.58
CA THR A 317 -19.49 -17.16 -11.14
C THR A 317 -19.06 -15.70 -10.89
N LEU A 318 -18.10 -15.22 -11.69
CA LEU A 318 -17.49 -13.90 -11.54
C LEU A 318 -17.17 -13.36 -12.94
N ILE A 319 -17.79 -12.25 -13.33
CA ILE A 319 -17.65 -11.65 -14.67
C ILE A 319 -16.30 -10.94 -14.75
N ASP A 320 -15.42 -11.36 -15.66
CA ASP A 320 -14.11 -10.74 -15.82
C ASP A 320 -14.17 -9.41 -16.58
N LEU A 321 -13.93 -8.30 -15.88
CA LEU A 321 -13.83 -6.98 -16.51
C LEU A 321 -12.41 -6.64 -16.96
N SER A 322 -11.40 -7.41 -16.53
CA SER A 322 -9.98 -7.12 -16.74
C SER A 322 -9.59 -6.80 -18.20
N PRO A 323 -10.18 -7.41 -19.25
CA PRO A 323 -9.84 -7.07 -20.63
C PRO A 323 -10.14 -5.62 -21.02
N GLN A 324 -11.07 -4.96 -20.31
CA GLN A 324 -11.46 -3.57 -20.55
C GLN A 324 -10.81 -2.60 -19.55
N LEU A 325 -10.18 -3.09 -18.47
CA LEU A 325 -9.54 -2.28 -17.43
C LEU A 325 -8.11 -1.85 -17.83
N THR A 326 -8.01 -1.05 -18.90
CA THR A 326 -6.72 -0.64 -19.48
C THR A 326 -5.96 0.43 -18.69
N ASP A 327 -6.67 1.19 -17.84
CA ASP A 327 -6.09 2.18 -16.91
C ASP A 327 -7.01 2.42 -15.70
N PHE A 328 -6.63 3.31 -14.78
CA PHE A 328 -7.44 3.59 -13.59
C PHE A 328 -8.69 4.43 -13.87
N ALA A 329 -8.75 5.13 -15.01
CA ALA A 329 -10.00 5.77 -15.40
C ALA A 329 -11.02 4.73 -15.88
N GLU A 330 -10.60 3.66 -16.55
CA GLU A 330 -11.47 2.51 -16.84
C GLU A 330 -11.97 1.84 -15.57
N THR A 331 -11.05 1.58 -14.65
CA THR A 331 -11.38 1.00 -13.35
C THR A 331 -12.37 1.87 -12.58
N ALA A 332 -12.20 3.20 -12.61
CA ALA A 332 -13.13 4.12 -11.98
C ALA A 332 -14.51 4.12 -12.66
N GLY A 333 -14.55 4.07 -13.99
CA GLY A 333 -15.79 3.95 -14.75
C GLY A 333 -16.56 2.67 -14.40
N ALA A 334 -15.87 1.54 -14.25
CA ALA A 334 -16.47 0.30 -13.79
C ALA A 334 -17.00 0.42 -12.35
N ILE A 335 -16.17 0.90 -11.40
CA ILE A 335 -16.55 1.06 -9.98
C ILE A 335 -17.84 1.85 -9.82
N LEU A 336 -17.99 2.99 -10.50
CA LEU A 336 -19.16 3.86 -10.38
C LEU A 336 -20.46 3.26 -10.92
N ASN A 337 -20.40 2.08 -11.54
CA ASN A 337 -21.56 1.33 -12.03
C ASN A 337 -21.81 0.02 -11.25
N LEU A 338 -21.11 -0.17 -10.13
CA LEU A 338 -21.30 -1.27 -9.19
C LEU A 338 -21.91 -0.75 -7.89
N ASP A 339 -22.61 -1.56 -7.12
CA ASP A 339 -23.25 -1.12 -5.87
C ASP A 339 -22.31 -1.18 -4.63
N LEU A 340 -21.20 -1.90 -4.75
CA LEU A 340 -20.20 -2.12 -3.70
C LEU A 340 -18.89 -2.61 -4.32
N VAL A 341 -17.75 -2.22 -3.75
CA VAL A 341 -16.45 -2.84 -4.01
C VAL A 341 -16.01 -3.61 -2.78
N ILE A 342 -15.63 -4.88 -2.93
CA ILE A 342 -14.96 -5.69 -1.92
C ILE A 342 -13.54 -5.94 -2.41
N ALA A 343 -12.54 -5.53 -1.63
CA ALA A 343 -11.15 -5.65 -2.03
C ALA A 343 -10.26 -6.07 -0.86
N VAL A 344 -9.07 -6.61 -1.16
CA VAL A 344 -7.94 -6.53 -0.23
C VAL A 344 -7.21 -5.18 -0.38
N ASP A 345 -6.24 -4.90 0.49
CA ASP A 345 -5.44 -3.67 0.47
C ASP A 345 -4.66 -3.49 -0.86
N THR A 346 -5.27 -2.76 -1.80
CA THR A 346 -4.82 -2.60 -3.19
C THR A 346 -5.07 -1.19 -3.71
N SER A 347 -4.47 -0.85 -4.84
CA SER A 347 -4.76 0.40 -5.55
C SER A 347 -6.22 0.58 -5.96
N VAL A 348 -6.97 -0.51 -6.19
CA VAL A 348 -8.41 -0.43 -6.49
C VAL A 348 -9.20 0.00 -5.26
N ALA A 349 -8.83 -0.49 -4.06
CA ALA A 349 -9.43 -0.04 -2.80
C ALA A 349 -9.21 1.46 -2.57
N HIS A 350 -7.98 1.95 -2.81
CA HIS A 350 -7.68 3.38 -2.76
C HIS A 350 -8.44 4.20 -3.81
N LEU A 351 -8.60 3.66 -5.03
CA LEU A 351 -9.39 4.32 -6.07
C LEU A 351 -10.85 4.43 -5.67
N ALA A 352 -11.47 3.34 -5.19
CA ALA A 352 -12.87 3.35 -4.78
C ALA A 352 -13.12 4.34 -3.62
N GLY A 353 -12.22 4.40 -2.63
CA GLY A 353 -12.26 5.40 -1.57
C GLY A 353 -12.07 6.84 -2.08
N ALA A 354 -11.19 7.05 -3.06
CA ALA A 354 -10.99 8.37 -3.68
C ALA A 354 -12.20 8.88 -4.49
N LEU A 355 -13.01 7.94 -4.99
CA LEU A 355 -14.28 8.16 -5.67
C LEU A 355 -15.47 8.31 -4.71
N ASP A 356 -15.23 8.21 -3.40
CA ASP A 356 -16.28 8.18 -2.36
C ASP A 356 -17.32 7.06 -2.59
N TRP A 357 -16.86 5.90 -3.06
CA TRP A 357 -17.73 4.77 -3.38
C TRP A 357 -17.80 3.77 -2.23
N PRO A 358 -18.97 3.15 -1.93
CA PRO A 358 -19.08 2.13 -0.90
C PRO A 358 -18.06 1.01 -1.10
N THR A 359 -17.18 0.82 -0.11
CA THR A 359 -16.04 -0.09 -0.23
C THR A 359 -15.80 -0.86 1.05
N TRP A 360 -15.65 -2.17 0.95
CA TRP A 360 -15.23 -3.06 2.04
C TRP A 360 -13.84 -3.57 1.77
N ILE A 361 -12.94 -3.41 2.74
CA ILE A 361 -11.55 -3.86 2.60
C ILE A 361 -11.26 -4.96 3.60
N MET A 362 -10.92 -6.14 3.11
CA MET A 362 -10.35 -7.22 3.89
C MET A 362 -8.87 -6.93 4.13
N ILE A 363 -8.48 -6.70 5.36
CA ILE A 363 -7.12 -6.27 5.71
C ILE A 363 -6.41 -7.29 6.61
N ALA A 364 -5.12 -7.44 6.36
CA ALA A 364 -4.25 -8.39 7.05
C ALA A 364 -4.11 -8.06 8.54
N PHE A 365 -3.68 -9.06 9.33
CA PHE A 365 -3.55 -8.94 10.78
C PHE A 365 -2.66 -7.76 11.21
N SER A 366 -1.50 -7.63 10.58
CA SER A 366 -0.62 -6.46 10.65
C SER A 366 -0.84 -5.62 9.37
N PRO A 367 -1.72 -4.61 9.39
CA PRO A 367 -2.09 -3.86 8.19
C PRO A 367 -1.06 -2.79 7.82
N ASP A 368 -1.20 -2.21 6.63
CA ASP A 368 -0.53 -0.96 6.29
C ASP A 368 -0.98 0.19 7.21
N TRP A 369 -0.08 1.13 7.49
CA TRP A 369 -0.31 2.24 8.42
C TRP A 369 -1.51 3.12 8.08
N ARG A 370 -1.94 3.15 6.81
CA ARG A 370 -3.10 3.94 6.35
C ARG A 370 -4.41 3.49 6.98
N TRP A 371 -4.49 2.24 7.38
CA TRP A 371 -5.70 1.64 7.92
C TRP A 371 -5.79 1.74 9.45
N LEU A 372 -4.72 2.21 10.13
CA LEU A 372 -4.64 2.30 11.60
C LEU A 372 -4.99 0.97 12.31
N LEU A 373 -5.17 1.03 13.63
CA LEU A 373 -5.51 -0.10 14.50
C LEU A 373 -6.85 0.14 15.19
N ASP A 374 -7.49 -0.96 15.62
CA ASP A 374 -8.66 -0.95 16.50
C ASP A 374 -9.86 -0.14 16.00
N ARG A 375 -10.06 -0.13 14.68
CA ARG A 375 -11.20 0.53 14.02
C ARG A 375 -11.66 -0.17 12.76
N ASP A 376 -12.96 -0.15 12.50
CA ASP A 376 -13.55 -0.71 11.29
C ASP A 376 -13.86 0.37 10.23
N ASP A 377 -13.52 1.64 10.49
CA ASP A 377 -13.63 2.78 9.57
C ASP A 377 -12.27 3.21 9.00
N SER A 378 -12.27 4.14 8.04
CA SER A 378 -11.05 4.76 7.51
C SER A 378 -11.10 6.28 7.64
N PRO A 379 -10.13 6.90 8.36
CA PRO A 379 -10.05 8.36 8.41
C PRO A 379 -9.60 8.98 7.07
N TRP A 380 -9.07 8.15 6.16
CA TRP A 380 -8.71 8.59 4.80
C TRP A 380 -9.89 8.55 3.84
N TYR A 381 -10.81 7.60 4.02
CA TYR A 381 -11.90 7.32 3.08
C TYR A 381 -13.21 7.07 3.84
N PRO A 382 -14.11 8.06 3.94
CA PRO A 382 -15.38 7.95 4.67
C PRO A 382 -16.29 6.80 4.18
N SER A 383 -16.21 6.44 2.90
CA SER A 383 -17.01 5.36 2.29
C SER A 383 -16.46 3.94 2.54
N VAL A 384 -15.32 3.82 3.23
CA VAL A 384 -14.62 2.54 3.46
C VAL A 384 -15.00 1.94 4.82
N ARG A 385 -15.29 0.64 4.80
CA ARG A 385 -15.36 -0.23 5.98
C ARG A 385 -14.26 -1.29 5.94
N LEU A 386 -13.63 -1.56 7.07
CA LEU A 386 -12.52 -2.51 7.20
C LEU A 386 -12.98 -3.80 7.86
N TYR A 387 -12.47 -4.93 7.37
CA TYR A 387 -12.62 -6.26 7.96
C TYR A 387 -11.23 -6.83 8.25
N ARG A 388 -10.86 -6.84 9.53
CA ARG A 388 -9.52 -7.20 9.99
C ARG A 388 -9.40 -8.69 10.26
N GLN A 389 -8.30 -9.28 9.81
CA GLN A 389 -7.89 -10.59 10.28
C GLN A 389 -7.69 -10.55 11.81
N PRO A 390 -8.28 -11.51 12.55
CA PRO A 390 -8.08 -11.61 14.00
C PRO A 390 -6.73 -12.27 14.37
N ALA A 391 -6.15 -13.05 13.45
CA ALA A 391 -4.85 -13.69 13.58
C ALA A 391 -4.16 -13.76 12.21
N ILE A 392 -2.83 -13.93 12.21
CA ILE A 392 -2.04 -14.03 10.96
C ILE A 392 -2.60 -15.16 10.10
N GLY A 393 -3.07 -14.82 8.89
CA GLY A 393 -3.52 -15.81 7.91
C GLY A 393 -4.95 -16.30 8.11
N ASP A 394 -5.66 -15.89 9.16
CA ASP A 394 -7.08 -16.22 9.37
C ASP A 394 -7.98 -15.38 8.45
N TRP A 395 -7.90 -15.65 7.15
CA TRP A 395 -8.81 -15.11 6.15
C TRP A 395 -10.20 -15.71 6.24
N ASP A 396 -10.34 -16.96 6.71
CA ASP A 396 -11.63 -17.64 6.78
C ASP A 396 -12.61 -16.91 7.71
N SER A 397 -12.16 -16.46 8.88
CA SER A 397 -12.97 -15.64 9.79
C SER A 397 -13.37 -14.29 9.17
N VAL A 398 -12.48 -13.68 8.39
CA VAL A 398 -12.76 -12.43 7.66
C VAL A 398 -13.82 -12.66 6.59
N ILE A 399 -13.66 -13.71 5.80
CA ILE A 399 -14.59 -14.10 4.72
C ILE A 399 -15.96 -14.40 5.30
N ALA A 400 -16.04 -15.11 6.43
CA ALA A 400 -17.30 -15.39 7.11
C ALA A 400 -18.04 -14.11 7.53
N ARG A 401 -17.33 -13.13 8.13
CA ARG A 401 -17.90 -11.83 8.51
C ARG A 401 -18.39 -11.04 7.29
N VAL A 402 -17.57 -10.95 6.24
CA VAL A 402 -17.93 -10.24 5.00
C VAL A 402 -19.14 -10.90 4.33
N THR A 403 -19.20 -12.23 4.32
CA THR A 403 -20.31 -13.01 3.77
C THR A 403 -21.60 -12.70 4.50
N ALA A 404 -21.61 -12.75 5.84
CA ALA A 404 -22.78 -12.45 6.65
C ALA A 404 -23.31 -11.01 6.41
N ASP A 405 -22.41 -10.03 6.40
CA ASP A 405 -22.78 -8.63 6.16
C ASP A 405 -23.27 -8.41 4.71
N LEU A 406 -22.70 -9.12 3.73
CA LEU A 406 -23.15 -9.05 2.33
C LEU A 406 -24.54 -9.66 2.16
N THR A 407 -24.80 -10.82 2.78
CA THR A 407 -26.12 -11.46 2.79
C THR A 407 -27.17 -10.51 3.38
N ALA A 408 -26.85 -9.87 4.50
CA ALA A 408 -27.75 -8.89 5.11
C ALA A 408 -27.97 -7.66 4.21
N ARG A 409 -26.97 -7.20 3.46
CA ARG A 409 -27.10 -6.12 2.48
C ARG A 409 -27.97 -6.52 1.28
N ALA A 410 -27.79 -7.73 0.75
CA ALA A 410 -28.58 -8.24 -0.37
C ALA A 410 -30.06 -8.37 0.01
N ALA A 411 -30.35 -8.87 1.20
CA ALA A 411 -31.71 -9.02 1.72
C ALA A 411 -32.45 -7.69 1.92
N ARG A 412 -31.76 -6.56 2.11
CA ARG A 412 -32.38 -5.23 2.20
C ARG A 412 -32.73 -4.61 0.84
N ARG A 413 -32.19 -5.16 -0.25
CA ARG A 413 -32.43 -4.69 -1.63
C ARG A 413 -33.52 -5.51 -2.32
N ALA A 414 -33.60 -6.81 -2.02
CA ALA A 414 -34.72 -7.67 -2.40
C ALA A 414 -36.00 -7.21 -1.73
#